data_AF-A0A2E0YQ58-F1
#
_entry.id   AF-A0A2E0YQ58-F1
#
_cell.length_a   1.000
_cell.length_b   1.000
_cell.length_c   1.000
_cell.angle_alpha   90.00
_cell.angle_beta   90.00
_cell.angle_gamma   90.00
#
_symmetry.space_group_name_H-M   'P 1'
#
loop_
_entity.id
_entity.type
_entity.pdbx_description
1 polymer ?
#
loop_
_entity_poly.entity_id
_entity_poly.type
_entity_poly.pdbx_seq_one_letter_code
_entity_poly.pdbx_strand_id
1 'polypeptide(L)'
;MADKSHIRHITKAITWRILGTLDTILLSWFITGNALTGLKIGVTEVVTKMLLYYLHERVWFNINLDTNGNLRESHKRHLAKTITWRAVGTTDTMIISWIISGNPFTGLKIGLAELITKMALYYLHERAWYRINLGLEERNND
;
A
#
# COMPACT_ATOMS: atom_id res chain seq x y z
N MET A 1 3.55 -12.55 27.33
CA MET A 1 4.70 -12.28 26.45
C MET A 1 4.16 -12.23 25.03
N ALA A 2 4.13 -11.05 24.39
CA ALA A 2 3.81 -11.01 22.97
C ALA A 2 4.88 -11.83 22.24
N ASP A 3 4.45 -12.84 21.48
CA ASP A 3 5.34 -13.71 20.71
C ASP A 3 6.27 -12.83 19.84
N LYS A 4 7.58 -13.13 19.84
CA LYS A 4 8.63 -12.30 19.19
C LYS A 4 8.34 -12.09 17.69
N SER A 5 7.54 -12.99 17.11
CA SER A 5 6.99 -12.91 15.75
C SER A 5 6.13 -11.64 15.51
N HIS A 6 5.28 -11.24 16.46
CA HIS A 6 4.41 -10.07 16.32
C HIS A 6 5.20 -8.76 16.18
N ILE A 7 6.31 -8.64 16.92
CA ILE A 7 7.19 -7.46 16.86
C ILE A 7 7.75 -7.31 15.44
N ARG A 8 8.25 -8.41 14.83
CA ARG A 8 8.75 -8.41 13.45
C ARG A 8 7.69 -7.90 12.46
N HIS A 9 6.45 -8.40 12.56
CA HIS A 9 5.39 -8.02 11.62
C HIS A 9 4.94 -6.57 11.76
N ILE A 10 4.81 -6.06 13.00
CA ILE A 10 4.47 -4.66 13.25
C ILE A 10 5.58 -3.73 12.73
N THR A 11 6.85 -4.04 13.03
CA THR A 11 7.98 -3.23 12.53
C THR A 11 8.09 -3.26 11.01
N LYS A 12 7.88 -4.42 10.38
CA LYS A 12 7.78 -4.54 8.91
C LYS A 12 6.68 -3.65 8.33
N ALA A 13 5.49 -3.66 8.93
CA ALA A 13 4.37 -2.85 8.48
C ALA A 13 4.66 -1.35 8.58
N ILE A 14 5.22 -0.89 9.70
CA ILE A 14 5.59 0.52 9.92
C ILE A 14 6.66 0.95 8.92
N THR A 15 7.73 0.16 8.78
CA THR A 15 8.81 0.48 7.84
C THR A 15 8.33 0.55 6.40
N TRP A 16 7.42 -0.35 6.00
CA TRP A 16 6.79 -0.30 4.68
C TRP A 16 5.93 0.95 4.48
N ARG A 17 5.14 1.35 5.48
CA ARG A 17 4.31 2.57 5.41
C ARG A 17 5.15 3.83 5.25
N ILE A 18 6.29 3.91 5.93
CA ILE A 18 7.21 5.04 5.80
C ILE A 18 7.83 5.07 4.41
N LEU A 19 8.40 3.95 3.94
CA LEU A 19 9.04 3.88 2.62
C LEU A 19 8.06 4.16 1.47
N GLY A 20 6.86 3.58 1.51
CA GLY A 20 5.87 3.79 0.46
C GLY A 20 5.32 5.22 0.40
N THR A 21 5.20 5.88 1.55
CA THR A 21 4.79 7.30 1.60
C THR A 21 5.89 8.21 1.07
N LEU A 22 7.14 7.95 1.47
CA LEU A 22 8.31 8.69 0.98
C LEU A 22 8.47 8.55 -0.54
N ASP A 23 8.32 7.34 -1.07
CA ASP A 23 8.36 7.09 -2.52
C ASP A 23 7.35 7.96 -3.27
N THR A 24 6.11 8.00 -2.80
CA THR A 24 5.04 8.79 -3.41
C THR A 24 5.36 10.29 -3.40
N ILE A 25 5.87 10.81 -2.27
CA ILE A 25 6.26 12.23 -2.13
C ILE A 25 7.42 12.55 -3.08
N LEU A 26 8.45 11.69 -3.12
CA LEU A 26 9.64 11.88 -3.93
C LEU A 26 9.33 11.80 -5.43
N LEU A 27 8.54 10.82 -5.87
CA LEU A 27 8.11 10.69 -7.26
C LEU A 27 7.26 11.87 -7.68
N SER A 28 6.30 12.26 -6.83
CA SER A 28 5.44 13.39 -7.11
C SER A 28 6.25 14.68 -7.19
N TRP A 29 7.22 14.89 -6.31
CA TRP A 29 8.15 16.02 -6.39
C TRP A 29 8.98 15.97 -7.66
N PHE A 30 9.58 14.83 -8.00
CA PHE A 30 10.42 14.67 -9.19
C PHE A 30 9.65 14.96 -10.48
N ILE A 31 8.39 14.51 -10.57
CA ILE A 31 7.56 14.68 -11.77
C ILE A 31 6.97 16.10 -11.85
N THR A 32 6.56 16.69 -10.73
CA THR A 32 5.92 18.02 -10.71
C THR A 32 6.91 19.18 -10.62
N GLY A 33 8.16 18.91 -10.20
CA GLY A 33 9.17 19.93 -9.91
C GLY A 33 8.91 20.71 -8.61
N ASN A 34 7.82 20.41 -7.87
CA ASN A 34 7.40 21.18 -6.71
C ASN A 34 7.23 20.28 -5.47
N ALA A 35 8.09 20.48 -4.47
CA ALA A 35 8.09 19.67 -3.24
C ALA A 35 6.79 19.79 -2.44
N LEU A 36 6.17 20.98 -2.41
CA LEU A 36 4.90 21.20 -1.71
C LEU A 36 3.75 20.42 -2.37
N THR A 37 3.77 20.31 -3.70
CA THR A 37 2.80 19.52 -4.47
C THR A 37 2.97 18.03 -4.17
N GLY A 38 4.21 17.54 -4.14
CA GLY A 38 4.50 16.15 -3.77
C GLY A 38 4.09 15.80 -2.34
N LEU A 39 4.32 16.70 -1.38
CA LEU A 39 3.86 16.51 -0.01
C LEU A 39 2.33 16.48 0.08
N LYS A 40 1.63 17.39 -0.61
CA LYS A 40 0.16 17.40 -0.65
C LYS A 40 -0.40 16.10 -1.21
N ILE A 41 0.18 15.58 -2.29
CA ILE A 41 -0.22 14.29 -2.88
C ILE A 41 0.00 13.16 -1.88
N GLY A 42 1.20 13.05 -1.30
CA GLY A 42 1.53 11.97 -0.37
C GLY A 42 0.65 11.97 0.89
N VAL A 43 0.40 13.13 1.50
CA VAL A 43 -0.48 13.22 2.68
C VAL A 43 -1.93 12.89 2.32
N THR A 44 -2.43 13.43 1.21
CA THR A 44 -3.80 13.18 0.75
C THR A 44 -3.99 11.70 0.47
N GLU A 45 -3.05 11.07 -0.25
CA GLU A 45 -3.06 9.64 -0.55
C GLU A 45 -3.15 8.78 0.72
N VAL A 46 -2.37 9.09 1.75
CA VAL A 46 -2.38 8.30 2.99
C VAL A 46 -3.79 8.34 3.61
N VAL A 47 -4.40 9.51 3.67
CA VAL A 47 -5.75 9.69 4.23
C VAL A 47 -6.81 9.00 3.35
N THR A 48 -6.78 9.22 2.04
CA THR A 48 -7.77 8.65 1.12
C THR A 48 -7.67 7.13 1.07
N LYS A 49 -6.47 6.56 0.99
CA LYS A 49 -6.28 5.10 0.97
C LYS A 49 -6.74 4.45 2.27
N MET A 50 -6.59 5.10 3.43
CA MET A 50 -7.16 4.57 4.67
C MET A 50 -8.69 4.49 4.61
N LEU A 51 -9.35 5.55 4.15
CA LEU A 51 -10.81 5.59 4.00
C LEU A 51 -11.31 4.60 2.94
N LEU A 52 -10.69 4.59 1.76
CA LEU A 52 -11.05 3.69 0.66
C LEU A 52 -10.83 2.23 1.03
N TYR A 53 -9.75 1.91 1.76
CA TYR A 53 -9.51 0.54 2.21
C TYR A 53 -10.60 0.09 3.19
N TYR A 54 -10.97 0.95 4.14
CA TYR A 54 -12.08 0.66 5.04
C TYR A 54 -13.38 0.42 4.27
N LEU A 55 -13.74 1.31 3.33
CA LEU A 55 -14.94 1.15 2.51
C LEU A 55 -14.90 -0.13 1.65
N HIS A 56 -13.75 -0.44 1.05
CA HIS A 56 -13.54 -1.65 0.27
C HIS A 56 -13.78 -2.89 1.13
N GLU A 57 -13.21 -2.94 2.33
CA GLU A 57 -13.40 -4.06 3.26
C GLU A 57 -14.87 -4.16 3.71
N ARG A 58 -15.55 -3.04 3.96
CA ARG A 58 -16.98 -3.02 4.32
C ARG A 58 -17.87 -3.53 3.20
N VAL A 59 -17.62 -3.12 1.96
CA VAL A 59 -18.34 -3.63 0.78
C VAL A 59 -18.12 -5.13 0.64
N TRP A 60 -16.87 -5.60 0.73
CA TRP A 60 -16.56 -7.03 0.68
C TRP A 60 -17.12 -7.83 1.85
N PHE A 61 -17.24 -7.24 3.03
CA PHE A 61 -17.88 -7.86 4.19
C PHE A 61 -19.38 -8.05 3.94
N ASN A 62 -20.07 -7.00 3.47
CA ASN A 62 -21.51 -7.04 3.19
C ASN A 62 -21.86 -8.05 2.07
N ILE A 63 -21.03 -8.14 1.03
CA ILE A 63 -21.23 -9.11 -0.07
C ILE A 63 -21.01 -10.56 0.41
N ASN A 64 -20.27 -10.76 1.51
CA ASN A 64 -19.87 -12.08 1.99
C ASN A 64 -20.70 -12.61 3.15
N LEU A 65 -21.78 -11.92 3.51
CA LEU A 65 -22.78 -12.43 4.43
C LEU A 65 -23.64 -13.43 3.67
N ASP A 66 -23.54 -14.71 4.04
CA ASP A 66 -24.55 -15.69 3.68
C ASP A 66 -25.90 -15.31 4.31
N THR A 67 -27.01 -15.83 3.79
CA THR A 67 -28.36 -15.59 4.35
C THR A 67 -28.45 -16.00 5.84
N ASN A 68 -27.52 -16.84 6.30
CA ASN A 68 -27.36 -17.31 7.68
C ASN A 68 -26.28 -16.56 8.51
N GLY A 69 -25.65 -15.52 7.96
CA GLY A 69 -24.60 -14.74 8.66
C GLY A 69 -23.20 -15.38 8.69
N ASN A 70 -22.97 -16.47 7.96
CA ASN A 70 -21.67 -17.16 7.92
C ASN A 70 -20.71 -16.54 6.90
N LEU A 71 -19.44 -16.32 7.31
CA LEU A 71 -18.37 -15.86 6.42
C LEU A 71 -17.88 -17.01 5.52
N ARG A 72 -18.11 -16.88 4.21
CA ARG A 72 -17.53 -17.80 3.21
C ARG A 72 -16.13 -17.33 2.82
N GLU A 73 -15.11 -17.98 3.35
CA GLU A 73 -13.71 -17.77 2.95
C GLU A 73 -13.41 -18.59 1.67
N SER A 74 -12.89 -17.94 0.62
CA SER A 74 -12.53 -18.60 -0.63
C SER A 74 -11.28 -17.98 -1.25
N HIS A 75 -10.37 -18.82 -1.74
CA HIS A 75 -9.16 -18.38 -2.45
C HIS A 75 -9.46 -17.42 -3.62
N LYS A 76 -10.57 -17.66 -4.35
CA LYS A 76 -11.00 -16.79 -5.46
C LYS A 76 -11.36 -15.38 -4.99
N ARG A 77 -11.93 -15.26 -3.79
CA ARG A 77 -12.29 -13.97 -3.19
C ARG A 77 -11.06 -13.18 -2.78
N HIS A 78 -10.06 -13.82 -2.16
CA HIS A 78 -8.81 -13.14 -1.78
C HIS A 78 -8.06 -12.57 -2.99
N LEU A 79 -8.03 -13.32 -4.10
CA LEU A 79 -7.49 -12.83 -5.36
C LEU A 79 -8.30 -11.64 -5.89
N ALA A 80 -9.64 -11.74 -5.92
CA ALA A 80 -10.50 -10.65 -6.36
C ALA A 80 -10.38 -9.38 -5.49
N LYS A 81 -10.30 -9.52 -4.15
CA LYS A 81 -10.03 -8.43 -3.22
C LYS A 81 -8.72 -7.73 -3.53
N THR A 82 -7.67 -8.50 -3.84
CA THR A 82 -6.35 -7.96 -4.18
C THR A 82 -6.40 -7.18 -5.49
N ILE A 83 -7.00 -7.74 -6.55
CA ILE A 83 -7.11 -7.08 -7.86
C ILE A 83 -7.95 -5.80 -7.75
N THR A 84 -9.10 -5.88 -7.09
CA THR A 84 -9.98 -4.72 -6.90
C THR A 84 -9.31 -3.63 -6.07
N TRP A 85 -8.58 -3.99 -5.01
CA TRP A 85 -7.85 -3.01 -4.22
C TRP A 85 -6.73 -2.33 -5.03
N ARG A 86 -6.00 -3.08 -5.86
CA ARG A 86 -4.98 -2.51 -6.75
C ARG A 86 -5.60 -1.53 -7.75
N ALA A 87 -6.72 -1.88 -8.36
CA ALA A 87 -7.43 -0.99 -9.29
C ALA A 87 -7.89 0.29 -8.59
N VAL A 88 -8.56 0.18 -7.43
CA VAL A 88 -9.07 1.33 -6.66
C VAL A 88 -7.92 2.22 -6.20
N GLY A 89 -6.88 1.64 -5.59
CA GLY A 89 -5.75 2.41 -5.05
C GLY A 89 -4.92 3.12 -6.12
N THR A 90 -4.71 2.50 -7.28
CA THR A 90 -4.00 3.15 -8.41
C THR A 90 -4.85 4.26 -9.03
N THR A 91 -6.15 4.04 -9.18
CA THR A 91 -7.07 5.07 -9.70
C THR A 91 -7.13 6.27 -8.76
N ASP A 92 -7.18 6.03 -7.45
CA ASP A 92 -7.15 7.08 -6.41
C ASP A 92 -5.91 7.97 -6.55
N THR A 93 -4.71 7.38 -6.59
CA THR A 93 -3.46 8.13 -6.76
C THR A 93 -3.47 8.95 -8.06
N MET A 94 -3.96 8.40 -9.18
CA MET A 94 -4.05 9.13 -10.45
C MET A 94 -5.00 10.33 -10.36
N ILE A 95 -6.17 10.16 -9.75
CA ILE A 95 -7.19 11.22 -9.58
C ILE A 95 -6.66 12.31 -8.64
N ILE A 96 -6.12 11.94 -7.47
CA ILE A 96 -5.55 12.90 -6.51
C ILE A 96 -4.41 13.68 -7.14
N SER A 97 -3.51 12.98 -7.81
CA SER A 97 -2.37 13.59 -8.47
C SER A 97 -2.81 14.52 -9.60
N TRP A 98 -3.83 14.15 -10.37
CA TRP A 98 -4.42 15.04 -11.38
C TRP A 98 -5.03 16.29 -10.74
N ILE A 99 -5.90 16.14 -9.73
CA ILE A 99 -6.57 17.27 -9.08
C ILE A 99 -5.55 18.25 -8.48
N ILE A 100 -4.51 17.73 -7.81
CA ILE A 100 -3.51 18.56 -7.14
C ILE A 100 -2.54 19.21 -8.12
N SER A 101 -2.12 18.48 -9.17
CA SER A 101 -1.20 19.02 -10.18
C SER A 101 -1.87 19.87 -11.26
N GLY A 102 -3.20 19.77 -11.40
CA GLY A 102 -3.98 20.41 -12.46
C GLY A 102 -3.83 19.75 -13.85
N ASN A 103 -3.02 18.70 -14.00
CA ASN A 103 -2.75 18.06 -15.29
C ASN A 103 -2.99 16.53 -15.23
N PRO A 104 -3.89 15.98 -16.08
CA PRO A 104 -4.18 14.54 -16.07
C PRO A 104 -2.99 13.68 -16.51
N PHE A 105 -2.13 14.17 -17.40
CA PHE A 105 -0.90 13.46 -17.80
C PHE A 105 0.09 13.32 -16.63
N THR A 106 0.16 14.32 -15.76
CA THR A 106 1.00 14.26 -14.56
C THR A 106 0.45 13.22 -13.59
N GLY A 107 -0.87 13.17 -13.38
CA GLY A 107 -1.52 12.15 -12.56
C GLY A 107 -1.28 10.73 -13.07
N LEU A 108 -1.38 10.52 -14.38
CA LEU A 108 -1.08 9.23 -15.00
C LEU A 108 0.38 8.83 -14.81
N LYS A 109 1.34 9.75 -15.03
CA LYS A 109 2.77 9.50 -14.82
C LYS A 109 3.09 9.10 -13.39
N ILE A 110 2.52 9.81 -12.41
CA ILE A 110 2.71 9.51 -10.98
C ILE A 110 2.13 8.14 -10.65
N GLY A 111 0.88 7.85 -11.06
CA GLY A 111 0.23 6.57 -10.78
C GLY A 111 0.94 5.36 -11.40
N LEU A 112 1.47 5.50 -12.62
CA LEU A 112 2.25 4.45 -13.27
C LEU A 112 3.64 4.28 -12.64
N ALA A 113 4.32 5.39 -12.33
CA ALA A 113 5.61 5.35 -11.66
C ALA A 113 5.49 4.67 -10.30
N GLU A 114 4.50 5.07 -9.50
CA GLU A 114 4.20 4.47 -8.20
C GLU A 114 3.99 2.95 -8.30
N LEU A 115 3.24 2.49 -9.31
CA LEU A 115 2.93 1.07 -9.47
C LEU A 115 4.21 0.25 -9.68
N ILE A 116 5.16 0.76 -10.46
CA ILE A 116 6.45 0.10 -10.74
C ILE A 116 7.38 0.22 -9.53
N THR A 117 7.53 1.42 -8.97
CA THR A 117 8.47 1.70 -7.87
C THR A 117 8.07 0.98 -6.60
N LYS A 118 6.79 0.97 -6.23
CA LYS A 118 6.33 0.24 -5.03
C LYS A 118 6.51 -1.26 -5.19
N MET A 119 6.40 -1.84 -6.39
CA MET A 119 6.74 -3.26 -6.58
C MET A 119 8.24 -3.51 -6.35
N ALA A 120 9.10 -2.69 -6.94
CA ALA A 120 10.56 -2.81 -6.77
C ALA A 120 10.98 -2.60 -5.30
N LEU A 121 10.49 -1.53 -4.66
CA LEU A 121 10.77 -1.21 -3.26
C LEU A 121 10.25 -2.29 -2.32
N TYR A 122 9.07 -2.86 -2.57
CA TYR A 122 8.54 -3.94 -1.74
C TYR A 122 9.45 -5.17 -1.80
N TYR A 123 9.88 -5.57 -3.00
CA TYR A 123 10.82 -6.67 -3.16
C TYR A 123 12.16 -6.41 -2.43
N LEU A 124 12.72 -5.22 -2.58
CA LEU A 124 13.96 -4.84 -1.89
C LEU A 124 13.78 -4.79 -0.37
N HIS A 125 12.65 -4.28 0.11
CA HIS A 125 12.30 -4.23 1.53
C HIS A 125 12.21 -5.63 2.13
N GLU A 126 11.49 -6.54 1.47
CA GLU A 126 11.42 -7.94 1.90
C GLU A 126 12.80 -8.62 1.87
N ARG A 127 13.62 -8.34 0.84
CA ARG A 127 14.99 -8.89 0.75
C ARG A 127 15.91 -8.35 1.85
N ALA A 128 15.78 -7.08 2.22
CA ALA A 128 16.50 -6.49 3.34
C ALA A 128 16.07 -7.14 4.66
N TRP A 129 14.76 -7.30 4.86
CA TRP A 129 14.22 -7.97 6.05
C TRP A 129 14.55 -9.45 6.14
N TYR A 130 14.76 -10.14 5.02
CA TYR A 130 15.24 -11.52 5.01
C TYR A 130 16.63 -11.65 5.65
N ARG A 131 17.46 -10.60 5.60
CA ARG A 131 18.79 -10.57 6.23
C ARG A 131 18.75 -10.22 7.72
N ILE A 132 17.58 -9.84 8.25
CA ILE A 132 17.41 -9.40 9.63
C ILE A 132 16.73 -10.52 10.43
N ASN A 133 17.42 -11.04 11.46
CA ASN A 133 16.92 -12.10 12.34
C ASN A 133 15.97 -11.59 13.44
N LEU A 134 15.56 -10.33 13.40
CA LEU A 134 14.65 -9.75 14.38
C LEU A 134 13.36 -10.58 14.45
N GLY A 135 13.07 -11.10 15.64
CA GLY A 135 11.87 -11.88 15.94
C GLY A 135 11.89 -13.34 15.47
N LEU A 136 13.04 -13.86 15.06
CA LEU A 136 13.26 -15.29 14.75
C LEU A 136 14.24 -15.88 15.77
N GLU A 137 14.10 -17.16 16.13
CA GLU A 137 15.22 -17.90 16.74
C GLU A 137 16.39 -17.90 15.75
N GLU A 138 17.61 -17.72 16.25
CA GLU A 138 18.81 -17.59 15.42
C GLU A 138 18.82 -18.62 14.30
N ARG A 139 18.99 -18.13 13.06
CA ARG A 139 19.25 -18.99 11.93
C ARG A 139 20.64 -19.58 12.13
N ASN A 140 20.72 -20.83 12.61
CA ASN A 140 21.97 -21.60 12.57
C ASN A 140 22.49 -21.52 11.13
N ASN A 141 23.65 -20.88 10.96
CA ASN A 141 24.36 -20.85 9.71
C ASN A 141 25.18 -22.14 9.64
N ASP A 142 24.68 -23.13 8.88
CA ASP A 142 25.52 -24.20 8.32
C ASP A 142 26.18 -23.72 7.02
#